data_AF-A0A916R551-F1
#
_entry.id   AF-A0A916R551-F1
#
_cell.length_a   1.000
_cell.length_b   1.000
_cell.length_c   1.000
_cell.angle_alpha   90.00
_cell.angle_beta   90.00
_cell.angle_gamma   90.00
#
_symmetry.space_group_name_H-M   'P 1'
#
loop_
_entity.id
_entity.type
_entity.pdbx_description
1 polymer ?
#
loop_
_entity_poly.entity_id
_entity_poly.type
_entity_poly.pdbx_seq_one_letter_code
_entity_poly.pdbx_strand_id
1 'polypeptide(L)'
;MGSLGGGNHFIELCLDTENNVWLMLHSGSRHIGNKLAQCHINTAKELAKLADMKLPDLDLAYFVTGTPEFAAYWRDLQWAHKIMLDLIEM
;
A
#
# COMPACT_ATOMS: atom_id res chain seq x y z
N MET A 1 9.68 -11.51 11.72
CA MET A 1 9.90 -12.60 10.74
C MET A 1 9.83 -12.02 9.33
N GLY A 2 10.98 -11.95 8.66
CA GLY A 2 11.11 -11.47 7.28
C GLY A 2 10.83 -12.60 6.29
N SER A 3 9.90 -12.37 5.38
CA SER A 3 9.65 -13.22 4.22
C SER A 3 9.30 -12.31 3.05
N LEU A 4 9.72 -12.66 1.84
CA LEU A 4 9.45 -11.88 0.64
C LEU A 4 7.95 -11.70 0.38
N GLY A 5 7.13 -12.68 0.75
CA GLY A 5 5.73 -12.75 0.32
C GLY A 5 5.61 -13.42 -1.06
N GLY A 6 4.38 -13.65 -1.53
CA GLY A 6 4.12 -14.15 -2.88
C GLY A 6 3.70 -13.01 -3.83
N GLY A 7 3.73 -13.25 -5.15
CA GLY A 7 3.49 -12.23 -6.18
C GLY A 7 4.81 -11.73 -6.79
N ASN A 8 4.88 -10.47 -7.23
CA ASN A 8 6.10 -9.85 -7.78
C ASN A 8 7.15 -9.51 -6.70
N HIS A 9 7.24 -10.26 -5.61
CA HIS A 9 8.23 -10.03 -4.55
C HIS A 9 9.44 -10.91 -4.80
N PHE A 10 10.62 -10.33 -5.07
CA PHE A 10 11.81 -11.09 -5.44
C PHE A 10 13.11 -10.43 -4.94
N ILE A 11 14.15 -11.26 -4.85
CA ILE A 11 15.54 -10.83 -4.69
C ILE A 11 16.24 -11.24 -5.98
N GLU A 12 16.85 -10.28 -6.67
CA GLU A 12 17.60 -10.51 -7.91
C GLU A 12 19.07 -10.14 -7.72
N LEU A 13 19.97 -11.00 -8.21
CA LEU A 13 21.39 -10.72 -8.33
C LEU A 13 21.64 -10.13 -9.72
N CYS A 14 22.03 -8.87 -9.76
CA CYS A 14 22.27 -8.14 -11.00
C CYS A 14 23.76 -7.86 -11.18
N LEU A 15 24.21 -7.86 -12.43
CA LEU A 15 25.53 -7.34 -12.81
C LEU A 15 25.33 -6.03 -13.56
N ASP A 16 26.13 -5.03 -13.24
CA ASP A 16 26.18 -3.81 -14.07
C ASP A 16 27.17 -3.96 -15.25
N THR A 17 27.28 -2.90 -16.05
CA THR A 17 28.15 -2.86 -17.22
C THR A 17 29.64 -2.91 -16.89
N GLU A 18 30.02 -2.74 -15.62
CA GLU A 18 31.40 -2.77 -15.12
C GLU A 18 31.70 -4.07 -14.34
N ASN A 19 30.80 -5.06 -14.38
CA ASN A 19 30.86 -6.32 -13.62
C ASN A 19 30.75 -6.17 -12.10
N ASN A 20 30.21 -5.07 -11.58
CA ASN A 20 29.88 -5.00 -10.16
C ASN A 20 28.60 -5.80 -9.89
N VAL A 21 28.58 -6.48 -8.74
CA VAL A 21 27.44 -7.28 -8.28
C VAL A 21 26.51 -6.42 -7.43
N TRP A 22 25.23 -6.42 -7.79
CA TRP A 22 24.16 -5.71 -7.10
C TRP A 22 23.10 -6.69 -6.60
N LEU A 23 22.52 -6.39 -5.43
CA LEU A 23 21.37 -7.11 -4.90
C LEU A 23 20.14 -6.20 -5.02
N MET A 24 19.20 -6.55 -5.88
CA MET A 24 17.93 -5.84 -6.00
C MET A 24 16.87 -6.55 -5.14
N LEU A 25 16.33 -5.84 -4.16
CA LEU A 25 15.20 -6.29 -3.35
C LEU A 25 13.93 -5.59 -3.81
N HIS A 26 12.98 -6.36 -4.36
CA HIS A 26 11.64 -5.87 -4.65
C HIS A 26 10.66 -6.41 -3.59
N SER A 27 10.24 -5.55 -2.66
CA SER A 27 9.29 -5.90 -1.60
C SER A 27 8.34 -4.74 -1.27
N GLY A 28 7.04 -5.04 -1.17
CA GLY A 28 6.01 -4.07 -0.75
C GLY A 28 5.66 -4.14 0.74
N SER A 29 4.62 -3.41 1.17
CA SER A 29 4.05 -3.40 2.54
C SER A 29 3.42 -4.74 3.01
N ARG A 30 3.56 -5.80 2.19
CA ARG A 30 3.08 -7.17 2.40
C ARG A 30 1.60 -7.22 2.82
N HIS A 31 1.24 -8.26 3.58
CA HIS A 31 -0.14 -8.60 3.95
C HIS A 31 -0.82 -7.53 4.81
N ILE A 32 -0.04 -6.79 5.61
CA ILE A 32 -0.56 -5.73 6.48
C ILE A 32 -1.07 -4.55 5.65
N GLY A 33 -0.31 -4.10 4.66
CA GLY A 33 -0.76 -3.03 3.76
C GLY A 33 -2.03 -3.41 3.00
N ASN A 34 -2.13 -4.66 2.53
CA ASN A 34 -3.34 -5.14 1.84
C ASN A 34 -4.57 -5.15 2.77
N LYS A 35 -4.41 -5.57 4.04
CA LYS A 35 -5.50 -5.55 5.02
C LYS A 35 -5.98 -4.13 5.33
N LEU A 36 -5.05 -3.18 5.48
CA LEU A 36 -5.39 -1.76 5.68
C LEU A 36 -6.11 -1.18 4.46
N ALA A 37 -5.62 -1.44 3.26
CA ALA A 37 -6.25 -1.01 2.03
C ALA A 37 -7.69 -1.55 1.92
N GLN A 38 -7.90 -2.83 2.17
CA GLN A 38 -9.23 -3.44 2.11
C GLN A 38 -10.20 -2.84 3.14
N CYS A 39 -9.71 -2.53 4.35
CA CYS A 39 -10.51 -1.86 5.39
C CYS A 39 -10.99 -0.49 4.90
N HIS A 40 -10.07 0.35 4.43
CA HIS A 40 -10.38 1.70 3.95
C HIS A 40 -11.25 1.69 2.68
N ILE A 41 -11.04 0.77 1.75
CA ILE A 41 -11.90 0.60 0.55
C ILE A 41 -13.33 0.26 0.97
N ASN A 42 -13.51 -0.65 1.92
CA ASN A 42 -14.85 -1.02 2.38
C ASN A 42 -15.56 0.17 3.04
N THR A 43 -14.86 0.92 3.92
CA THR A 43 -15.40 2.13 4.54
C THR A 43 -15.79 3.18 3.49
N ALA A 44 -14.94 3.43 2.49
CA ALA A 44 -15.25 4.38 1.42
C ALA A 44 -16.50 3.98 0.63
N LYS A 45 -16.65 2.69 0.31
CA LYS A 45 -17.84 2.15 -0.37
C LYS A 45 -19.11 2.28 0.45
N GLU A 46 -19.03 2.05 1.76
CA GLU A 46 -20.16 2.22 2.67
C GLU A 46 -20.59 3.69 2.75
N LEU A 47 -19.64 4.61 2.91
CA LEU A 47 -19.92 6.05 2.91
C LEU A 47 -20.51 6.53 1.59
N ALA A 48 -19.98 6.06 0.45
CA ALA A 48 -20.51 6.40 -0.86
C ALA A 48 -21.98 5.97 -1.02
N LYS A 49 -22.34 4.79 -0.48
CA LYS A 49 -23.74 4.32 -0.45
C LYS A 49 -24.61 5.17 0.48
N LEU A 50 -24.13 5.50 1.68
CA LEU A 50 -24.87 6.30 2.65
C LEU A 50 -25.11 7.74 2.17
N ALA A 51 -24.15 8.30 1.43
CA ALA A 51 -24.23 9.63 0.86
C ALA A 51 -24.95 9.67 -0.51
N ASP A 52 -25.50 8.55 -0.97
CA ASP A 52 -26.14 8.38 -2.29
C ASP A 52 -25.27 8.94 -3.45
N MET A 53 -23.96 8.69 -3.37
CA MET A 53 -23.02 9.17 -4.38
C MET A 53 -23.24 8.46 -5.71
N LYS A 54 -23.44 9.24 -6.77
CA LYS A 54 -23.51 8.72 -8.14
C LYS A 54 -22.11 8.44 -8.67
N LEU A 55 -21.62 7.24 -8.41
CA LEU A 55 -20.36 6.74 -8.95
C LEU A 55 -20.63 5.81 -10.15
N PRO A 56 -19.79 5.87 -11.21
CA PRO A 56 -19.84 4.89 -12.30
C PRO A 56 -19.54 3.46 -11.82
N ASP A 57 -18.69 3.33 -10.80
CA ASP A 57 -18.33 2.07 -10.15
C ASP A 57 -18.08 2.35 -8.65
N LEU A 58 -18.51 1.43 -7.77
CA LEU A 58 -18.24 1.50 -6.34
C LEU A 58 -16.75 1.35 -6.00
N ASP A 59 -15.96 0.72 -6.87
CA ASP A 59 -14.51 0.64 -6.72
C ASP A 59 -13.82 2.02 -6.88
N LEU A 60 -14.56 3.03 -7.36
CA LEU A 60 -14.11 4.42 -7.44
C LEU A 60 -14.52 5.26 -6.21
N ALA A 61 -15.00 4.62 -5.14
CA ALA A 61 -15.33 5.32 -3.90
C ALA A 61 -14.09 6.00 -3.29
N TYR A 62 -14.28 7.20 -2.75
CA TYR A 62 -13.20 8.05 -2.24
C TYR A 62 -13.60 8.71 -0.92
N PHE A 63 -12.60 9.12 -0.16
CA PHE A 63 -12.79 9.97 1.00
C PHE A 63 -12.69 11.45 0.63
N VAL A 64 -13.52 12.28 1.25
CA VAL A 64 -13.45 13.73 1.11
C VAL A 64 -12.38 14.27 2.05
N THR A 65 -11.50 15.14 1.56
CA THR A 65 -10.47 15.76 2.39
C THR A 65 -11.08 16.52 3.56
N GLY A 66 -10.51 16.35 4.75
CA GLY A 66 -10.97 16.99 5.99
C GLY A 66 -11.97 16.17 6.80
N THR A 67 -12.40 15.00 6.33
CA THR A 67 -13.22 14.08 7.14
C THR A 67 -12.35 13.23 8.08
N PRO A 68 -12.91 12.70 9.19
CA PRO A 68 -12.21 11.78 10.07
C PRO A 68 -11.68 10.52 9.35
N GLU A 69 -12.42 10.02 8.36
CA GLU A 69 -12.07 8.82 7.61
C GLU A 69 -10.91 9.09 6.64
N PHE A 70 -10.89 10.26 6.00
CA PHE A 70 -9.72 10.70 5.25
C PHE A 70 -8.47 10.79 6.14
N ALA A 71 -8.59 11.36 7.34
CA ALA A 71 -7.48 11.47 8.27
C ALA A 71 -6.96 10.10 8.73
N ALA A 72 -7.88 9.15 8.98
CA ALA A 72 -7.53 7.77 9.33
C ALA A 72 -6.82 7.06 8.18
N TYR A 73 -7.36 7.15 6.96
CA TYR A 73 -6.72 6.61 5.75
C TYR A 73 -5.32 7.19 5.55
N TRP A 74 -5.17 8.51 5.66
CA TRP A 74 -3.90 9.19 5.43
C TRP A 74 -2.84 8.79 6.44
N ARG A 75 -3.21 8.70 7.73
CA ARG A 75 -2.31 8.23 8.79
C ARG A 75 -1.82 6.81 8.52
N ASP A 76 -2.74 5.91 8.18
CA ASP A 76 -2.39 4.50 7.98
C ASP A 76 -1.55 4.29 6.71
N LEU A 77 -1.79 5.10 5.67
CA LEU A 77 -0.96 5.16 4.47
C LEU A 77 0.47 5.64 4.79
N GLN A 78 0.60 6.72 5.55
CA GLN A 78 1.90 7.24 5.99
C GLN A 78 2.66 6.22 6.85
N TRP A 79 1.96 5.52 7.74
CA TRP A 79 2.53 4.46 8.56
C TRP A 79 3.03 3.29 7.70
N ALA A 80 2.23 2.83 6.74
CA ALA A 80 2.62 1.75 5.84
C ALA A 80 3.84 2.13 4.98
N HIS A 81 3.91 3.39 4.53
CA HIS A 81 5.07 3.91 3.80
C HIS A 81 6.32 3.95 4.67
N LYS A 82 6.20 4.41 5.92
CA LYS A 82 7.33 4.46 6.86
C LYS A 82 7.94 3.07 7.12
N ILE A 83 7.11 2.07 7.37
CA ILE A 83 7.59 0.69 7.60
C ILE A 83 8.30 0.11 6.37
N MET A 84 7.91 0.53 5.16
CA MET A 84 8.62 0.13 3.94
C MET A 84 10.03 0.74 3.88
N LEU A 85 10.18 2.03 4.20
CA LEU A 85 11.48 2.70 4.20
C LEU A 85 12.42 2.12 5.27
N ASP A 86 11.92 1.87 6.48
CA ASP A 86 12.69 1.28 7.57
C ASP A 86 13.22 -0.14 7.24
N LEU A 87 12.62 -0.83 6.25
CA LEU A 87 13.08 -2.14 5.77
C LEU A 87 14.22 -2.06 4.73
N ILE A 88 14.43 -0.90 4.11
CA ILE A 88 15.45 -0.68 3.06
C ILE A 88 16.74 -0.10 3.66
N GLU A 89 16.67 0.60 4.79
CA GLU A 89 17.84 1.16 5.49
C GLU A 89 18.56 0.19 6.44
N MET A 90 18.11 -1.08 6.52
CA MET A 90 18.73 -2.15 7.34
C MET A 90 19.60 -3.08 6.49
#